data_AF-A0A4U6MNN0-F1
#
_entry.id   AF-A0A4U6MNN0-F1
#
_cell.length_a   1.000
_cell.length_b   1.000
_cell.length_c   1.000
_cell.angle_alpha   90.00
_cell.angle_beta   90.00
_cell.angle_gamma   90.00
#
_symmetry.space_group_name_H-M   'P 1'
#
loop_
_entity.id
_entity.type
_entity.pdbx_description
1 polymer ?
#
loop_
_entity_poly.entity_id
_entity_poly.type
_entity_poly.pdbx_seq_one_letter_code
_entity_poly.pdbx_strand_id
1 'polypeptide(L)'
;MELSRQQLQQKISLLESSPNDDIAEFALYAARALLGYMTRVESLEHALAVPIKLPYCSASPVCEIEAGYAAGVSDCREAIRRAGYLLDGED
;
A
#
# COMPACT_ATOMS: atom_id res chain seq x y z
N MET A 1 -16.16 -12.66 1.60
CA MET A 1 -15.58 -13.04 2.91
C MET A 1 -14.16 -13.50 2.61
N GLU A 2 -13.14 -12.75 3.04
CA GLU A 2 -11.75 -13.18 2.87
C GLU A 2 -11.37 -14.15 3.99
N LEU A 3 -10.70 -15.25 3.64
CA LEU A 3 -10.27 -16.27 4.59
C LEU A 3 -9.00 -15.77 5.32
N SER A 4 -9.06 -15.60 6.64
CA SER A 4 -7.90 -15.16 7.41
C SER A 4 -6.93 -16.32 7.69
N ARG A 5 -5.64 -15.99 7.90
CA ARG A 5 -4.60 -16.96 8.26
C ARG A 5 -4.96 -17.76 9.52
N GLN A 6 -5.53 -17.07 10.52
CA GLN A 6 -5.96 -17.69 11.77
C GLN A 6 -7.11 -18.68 11.54
N GLN A 7 -8.07 -18.33 10.69
CA GLN A 7 -9.17 -19.24 10.33
C GLN A 7 -8.65 -20.49 9.60
N LEU A 8 -7.67 -20.33 8.71
CA LEU A 8 -7.05 -21.45 8.01
C LEU A 8 -6.26 -22.36 8.96
N GLN A 9 -5.49 -21.78 9.90
CA GLN A 9 -4.76 -22.54 10.93
C GLN A 9 -5.70 -23.32 11.85
N GLN A 10 -6.78 -22.68 12.33
CA GLN A 10 -7.81 -23.36 13.11
C GLN A 10 -8.41 -24.53 12.33
N LYS A 11 -8.70 -24.35 11.04
CA LYS A 11 -9.26 -25.40 10.19
C LYS A 11 -8.28 -26.57 9.98
N ILE A 12 -6.98 -26.29 9.86
CA ILE A 12 -5.94 -27.34 9.80
C ILE A 12 -5.94 -28.15 11.11
N SER A 13 -5.94 -27.51 12.27
CA SER A 13 -5.97 -28.21 13.56
C SER A 13 -7.23 -29.08 13.76
N LEU A 14 -8.37 -28.63 13.23
CA LEU A 14 -9.60 -29.43 13.23
C LEU A 14 -9.52 -30.64 12.30
N LEU A 15 -8.91 -30.47 11.12
CA LEU A 15 -8.73 -31.57 10.15
C LEU A 15 -7.72 -32.60 10.64
N GLU A 16 -6.67 -32.18 11.36
CA GLU A 16 -5.64 -33.07 11.94
C GLU A 16 -6.17 -33.93 13.09
N SER A 17 -7.24 -33.48 13.77
CA SER A 17 -7.85 -34.21 14.89
C SER A 17 -9.03 -35.10 14.46
N SER A 18 -9.44 -35.06 13.19
CA SER A 18 -10.53 -35.87 12.63
C SER A 18 -10.02 -37.23 12.12
N PRO A 19 -10.85 -38.30 12.16
CA PRO A 19 -10.50 -39.58 11.56
C PRO A 19 -10.23 -39.47 10.04
N ASN A 20 -9.25 -40.26 9.57
CA ASN A 20 -8.79 -40.33 8.18
C ASN A 20 -9.90 -40.80 7.23
N ASP A 21 -10.52 -39.84 6.55
CA ASP A 21 -11.25 -40.02 5.29
C ASP A 21 -10.41 -39.39 4.16
N ASP A 22 -10.45 -39.94 2.96
CA ASP A 22 -9.67 -39.47 1.80
C ASP A 22 -9.95 -37.99 1.51
N ILE A 23 -11.18 -37.54 1.75
CA ILE A 23 -11.61 -36.15 1.62
C ILE A 23 -10.93 -35.26 2.67
N ALA A 24 -10.81 -35.74 3.91
CA ALA A 24 -10.16 -35.00 4.99
C ALA A 24 -8.65 -34.87 4.75
N GLU A 25 -8.02 -35.92 4.21
CA GLU A 25 -6.60 -35.90 3.85
C GLU A 25 -6.31 -34.91 2.72
N PHE A 26 -7.13 -34.92 1.66
CA PHE A 26 -7.02 -33.92 0.59
C PHE A 26 -7.26 -32.50 1.11
N ALA A 27 -8.29 -32.29 1.94
CA ALA A 27 -8.59 -30.99 2.52
C ALA A 27 -7.44 -30.47 3.39
N LEU A 28 -6.80 -31.36 4.17
CA LEU A 28 -5.65 -31.03 5.00
C LEU A 28 -4.43 -30.65 4.15
N TYR A 29 -4.16 -31.42 3.09
CA TYR A 29 -3.09 -31.12 2.14
C TYR A 29 -3.31 -29.74 1.49
N ALA A 30 -4.51 -29.49 0.96
CA ALA A 30 -4.85 -28.22 0.32
C ALA A 30 -4.74 -27.03 1.29
N ALA A 31 -5.21 -27.20 2.53
CA ALA A 31 -5.13 -26.16 3.55
C ALA A 31 -3.67 -25.83 3.93
N ARG A 32 -2.80 -26.84 4.09
CA ARG A 32 -1.37 -26.65 4.34
C ARG A 32 -0.67 -25.96 3.17
N ALA A 33 -0.96 -26.38 1.94
CA ALA A 33 -0.40 -25.74 0.75
C ALA A 33 -0.81 -24.27 0.66
N LEU A 34 -2.09 -23.95 0.91
CA LEU A 34 -2.60 -22.59 0.92
C LEU A 34 -1.89 -21.72 1.97
N LEU A 35 -1.69 -22.24 3.19
CA LEU A 35 -0.97 -21.52 4.25
C LEU A 35 0.50 -21.24 3.85
N GLY A 36 1.14 -22.19 3.16
CA GLY A 36 2.46 -22.02 2.56
C GLY A 36 2.49 -20.90 1.53
N TYR A 37 1.49 -20.85 0.63
CA TYR A 37 1.36 -19.78 -0.36
C TYR A 37 1.14 -18.41 0.27
N MET A 38 0.25 -18.29 1.26
CA MET A 38 0.02 -17.02 1.97
C MET A 38 1.32 -16.48 2.57
N THR A 39 2.10 -17.34 3.24
CA THR A 39 3.39 -16.96 3.83
C THR A 39 4.40 -16.51 2.76
N ARG A 40 4.40 -17.18 1.60
CA ARG A 40 5.28 -16.81 0.48
C ARG A 40 4.88 -15.47 -0.13
N VAL A 41 3.58 -15.22 -0.30
CA VAL A 41 3.07 -13.94 -0.79
C VAL A 41 3.46 -12.81 0.16
N GLU A 42 3.23 -12.96 1.46
CA GLU A 42 3.65 -11.95 2.47
C GLU A 42 5.15 -11.67 2.40
N SER A 43 5.98 -12.70 2.23
CA SER A 43 7.43 -12.52 2.10
C SER A 43 7.83 -11.75 0.83
N LEU A 44 7.10 -11.99 -0.27
CA LEU A 44 7.32 -11.30 -1.54
C LEU A 44 6.82 -9.86 -1.48
N GLU A 45 5.66 -9.62 -0.88
CA GLU A 45 5.14 -8.27 -0.65
C GLU A 45 6.13 -7.46 0.19
N HIS A 46 6.70 -8.05 1.25
CA HIS A 46 7.71 -7.39 2.06
C HIS A 46 9.00 -7.11 1.28
N ALA A 47 9.44 -8.05 0.44
CA ALA A 47 10.62 -7.88 -0.41
C ALA A 47 10.42 -6.83 -1.51
N LEU A 48 9.20 -6.73 -2.06
CA LEU A 48 8.81 -5.77 -3.10
C LEU A 48 8.48 -4.38 -2.52
N ALA A 49 8.10 -4.31 -1.24
CA ALA A 49 7.89 -3.06 -0.50
C ALA A 49 9.22 -2.35 -0.21
N VAL A 50 10.06 -2.18 -1.23
CA VAL A 50 11.29 -1.39 -1.16
C VAL A 50 10.87 0.07 -0.91
N PRO A 51 11.19 0.65 0.26
CA PRO A 51 10.96 2.06 0.46
C PRO A 51 11.81 2.82 -0.54
N ILE A 52 11.16 3.56 -1.46
CA ILE A 52 11.86 4.49 -2.34
C ILE A 52 12.45 5.58 -1.44
N LYS A 53 13.73 5.47 -1.13
CA LYS A 53 14.49 6.57 -0.54
C LYS A 53 14.66 7.61 -1.62
N LEU A 54 13.81 8.64 -1.60
CA LEU A 54 14.07 9.84 -2.38
C LEU A 54 15.45 10.37 -1.96
N PRO A 55 16.32 10.74 -2.92
CA PRO A 55 17.58 11.40 -2.58
C PRO A 55 17.26 12.63 -1.73
N TYR A 56 18.19 13.00 -0.85
CA TYR A 56 18.06 14.20 -0.05
C TYR A 56 17.87 15.40 -0.98
N CYS A 57 16.63 15.87 -1.11
CA CYS A 57 16.35 17.14 -1.75
C CYS A 57 16.84 18.21 -0.79
N SER A 58 18.08 18.67 -0.96
CA SER A 58 18.43 20.03 -0.54
C SER A 58 17.40 20.92 -1.22
N ALA A 59 16.52 21.54 -0.44
CA ALA A 59 15.43 22.44 -0.84
C ALA A 59 15.28 22.64 -2.36
N SER A 60 14.11 22.26 -2.91
CA SER A 60 13.65 22.84 -4.18
C SER A 60 14.00 24.33 -4.13
N PRO A 61 14.70 24.90 -5.12
CA PRO A 61 15.08 26.31 -5.06
C PRO A 61 13.79 27.06 -4.79
N VAL A 62 13.71 27.64 -3.59
CA VAL A 62 12.67 28.61 -3.30
C VAL A 62 13.02 29.72 -4.25
N CYS A 63 12.33 29.77 -5.40
CA CYS A 63 12.44 30.89 -6.30
C CYS A 63 12.03 32.10 -5.48
N GLU A 64 13.01 32.87 -5.01
CA GLU A 64 12.78 34.24 -4.61
C GLU A 64 12.26 34.94 -5.87
N ILE A 65 10.95 35.14 -5.92
CA ILE A 65 10.31 35.86 -7.01
C ILE A 65 10.72 37.30 -6.82
N GLU A 66 11.79 37.72 -7.51
CA GLU A 66 12.16 39.12 -7.63
C GLU A 66 10.93 39.91 -8.10
N ALA A 67 10.70 41.09 -7.52
CA ALA A 67 9.50 41.90 -7.73
C ALA A 67 9.17 42.20 -9.21
N GLY A 68 10.13 42.03 -10.14
CA GLY A 68 9.91 42.12 -11.58
C GLY A 68 9.13 40.96 -12.21
N TYR A 69 9.07 39.78 -11.57
CA TYR A 69 8.28 38.62 -12.01
C TYR A 69 6.87 38.58 -11.41
N ALA A 70 6.52 39.49 -10.51
CA ALA A 70 5.23 39.52 -9.82
C ALA A 70 4.02 39.60 -10.77
N ALA A 71 4.18 40.23 -11.93
CA ALA A 71 3.13 40.36 -12.94
C ALA A 71 2.73 39.03 -13.60
N GLY A 72 3.65 38.06 -13.72
CA GLY A 72 3.33 36.72 -14.25
C GLY A 72 2.85 35.73 -13.19
N VAL A 73 3.16 36.00 -11.92
CA VAL A 73 2.83 35.13 -10.78
C VAL A 73 1.38 35.32 -10.34
N SER A 74 0.81 36.53 -10.53
CA SER A 74 -0.63 36.77 -10.35
C SER A 74 -1.48 35.92 -11.28
N ASP A 75 -1.04 35.73 -12.54
CA ASP A 75 -1.78 34.96 -13.54
C ASP A 75 -1.81 33.46 -13.21
N CYS A 76 -0.69 32.92 -12.73
CA CYS A 76 -0.63 31.53 -12.26
C CYS A 76 -1.50 31.33 -11.01
N ARG A 77 -1.48 32.26 -10.05
CA ARG A 77 -2.31 32.21 -8.85
C ARG A 77 -3.80 32.25 -9.19
N GLU A 78 -4.19 33.13 -10.12
CA GLU A 78 -5.58 33.24 -10.60
C GLU A 78 -6.02 31.99 -11.38
N ALA A 79 -5.14 31.42 -12.21
CA ALA A 79 -5.41 30.17 -12.93
C ALA A 79 -5.63 28.99 -11.97
N ILE A 80 -4.83 28.88 -10.91
CA ILE A 80 -4.97 27.84 -9.88
C ILE A 80 -6.29 28.02 -9.11
N ARG A 81 -6.66 29.26 -8.77
CA ARG A 81 -7.95 29.57 -8.13
C ARG A 81 -9.13 29.18 -9.03
N ARG A 82 -9.07 29.51 -10.33
CA ARG A 82 -10.11 29.11 -11.32
C ARG A 82 -10.20 27.59 -11.51
N ALA A 83 -9.10 26.88 -11.31
CA ALA A 83 -9.08 25.42 -11.34
C ALA A 83 -9.61 24.78 -10.04
N GLY A 84 -9.97 25.58 -9.03
CA GLY A 84 -10.63 25.12 -7.80
C GLY A 84 -9.67 24.59 -6.72
N TYR A 85 -8.37 24.86 -6.84
CA TYR A 85 -7.39 24.48 -5.82
C TYR A 85 -7.23 25.58 -4.76
N LEU A 86 -7.08 25.16 -3.51
CA LEU A 86 -6.82 26.06 -2.38
C LEU A 86 -5.38 26.58 -2.43
N LEU A 87 -5.23 27.88 -2.21
CA LEU A 87 -3.94 28.56 -2.11
C LEU A 87 -3.73 28.99 -0.66
N ASP A 88 -2.56 28.69 -0.09
CA ASP A 88 -2.23 29.09 1.27
C ASP A 88 -2.18 30.63 1.39
N GLY A 89 -2.86 31.17 2.41
CA GLY A 89 -2.91 32.60 2.72
C GLY A 89 -4.09 33.38 2.11
N GLU A 90 -5.12 32.70 1.60
CA GLU A 90 -6.43 33.30 1.35
C GLU A 90 -7.32 33.01 2.57
N ASP A 91 -7.50 34.00 3.46
CA ASP A 91 -8.57 33.99 4.48
C ASP A 91 -9.94 34.20 3.82
#